data_AF-A0A0M3QFY0-F1
#
_entry.id   AF-A0A0M3QFY0-F1
#
_cell.length_a   1.000
_cell.length_b   1.000
_cell.length_c   1.000
_cell.angle_alpha   90.00
_cell.angle_beta   90.00
_cell.angle_gamma   90.00
#
_symmetry.space_group_name_H-M   'P 1'
#
loop_
_entity.id
_entity.type
_entity.pdbx_description
1 polymer ?
#
loop_
_entity_poly.entity_id
_entity_poly.type
_entity_poly.pdbx_seq_one_letter_code
_entity_poly.pdbx_strand_id
1 'polypeptide(L)' 'MVEGHTDSVGPAAFNLQLSLIRAEKVRRTLIERYGVSAERVEARGFGESLPQADNSTPEGRQKNRRVLVRLLR' A
#
# COMPACT_ATOMS: atom_id res chain seq x y z
N MET A 1 5.47 9.72 0.51
CA MET A 1 4.18 9.06 0.22
C MET A 1 4.27 7.58 0.54
N VAL A 2 3.27 7.04 1.22
CA VAL A 2 3.10 5.62 1.54
C VAL A 2 2.02 5.06 0.64
N GLU A 3 2.33 4.02 -0.13
CA GLU A 3 1.44 3.46 -1.14
C GLU A 3 1.09 2.01 -0.76
N GLY A 4 -0.19 1.72 -0.59
CA GLY A 4 -0.67 0.36 -0.36
C GLY A 4 -1.11 -0.31 -1.65
N HIS A 5 -0.81 -1.60 -1.79
CA HIS A 5 -1.16 -2.42 -2.95
C HIS A 5 -1.70 -3.79 -2.50
N THR A 6 -2.55 -4.39 -3.31
CA THR A 6 -3.05 -5.77 -3.15
C THR A 6 -2.70 -6.61 -4.36
N ASP A 7 -2.91 -7.92 -4.24
CA ASP A 7 -3.11 -8.76 -5.43
C ASP A 7 -4.53 -8.57 -5.98
N SER A 8 -4.87 -9.30 -7.05
CA SER A 8 -6.18 -9.22 -7.70
C SER A 8 -7.24 -10.15 -7.13
N VAL A 9 -7.07 -10.65 -5.89
CA VAL A 9 -8.05 -11.57 -5.29
C VAL A 9 -9.13 -10.75 -4.57
N GLY A 10 -10.38 -10.98 -4.96
CA GLY A 10 -11.54 -10.31 -4.37
C GLY A 10 -11.99 -9.07 -5.14
N PRO A 11 -13.05 -8.39 -4.67
CA PRO A 11 -13.61 -7.24 -5.39
C PRO A 11 -12.64 -6.04 -5.41
N ALA A 12 -12.51 -5.37 -6.56
CA ALA A 12 -11.63 -4.21 -6.71
C ALA A 12 -11.88 -3.10 -5.68
N ALA A 13 -13.14 -2.82 -5.33
CA ALA A 13 -13.50 -1.84 -4.30
C ALA A 13 -12.98 -2.23 -2.91
N PHE A 14 -13.06 -3.52 -2.56
CA PHE A 14 -12.51 -4.04 -1.31
C PHE A 14 -10.98 -3.93 -1.30
N ASN A 15 -10.34 -4.29 -2.41
CA ASN A 15 -8.90 -4.19 -2.57
C ASN A 15 -8.40 -2.75 -2.46
N LEU A 16 -9.13 -1.78 -3.03
CA LEU A 16 -8.84 -0.36 -2.86
C LEU A 16 -8.89 0.06 -1.39
N GLN A 17 -9.96 -0.29 -0.67
CA GLN A 17 -10.09 0.02 0.76
C GLN A 17 -9.00 -0.65 1.61
N LEU A 18 -8.74 -1.94 1.38
CA LEU A 18 -7.72 -2.71 2.10
C LEU A 18 -6.32 -2.11 1.90
N SER A 19 -6.00 -1.73 0.67
CA SER A 19 -4.72 -1.11 0.35
C SER A 19 -4.53 0.24 1.07
N LEU A 20 -5.58 1.07 1.14
CA LEU A 20 -5.56 2.34 1.85
C LEU A 20 -5.37 2.14 3.36
N ILE A 21 -6.10 1.20 3.97
CA ILE A 21 -5.97 0.88 5.41
C ILE A 21 -4.53 0.46 5.75
N ARG A 22 -3.91 -0.37 4.90
CA ARG A 22 -2.51 -0.80 5.07
C ARG A 22 -1.54 0.39 4.98
N ALA A 23 -1.72 1.27 4.01
CA ALA A 23 -0.91 2.47 3.85
C ALA A 23 -1.03 3.41 5.07
N GLU A 24 -2.26 3.63 5.56
CA GLU A 24 -2.51 4.44 6.76
C GLU A 24 -1.90 3.84 8.02
N LYS A 25 -1.92 2.50 8.16
CA LYS A 25 -1.25 1.84 9.29
C LYS A 25 0.24 2.13 9.30
N VAL A 26 0.91 2.06 8.15
CA VAL A 26 2.34 2.36 8.02
C VAL A 26 2.60 3.85 8.24
N ARG A 27 1.81 4.75 7.65
CA ARG A 27 1.89 6.20 7.91
C ARG A 27 1.81 6.51 9.40
N ARG A 28 0.80 5.97 10.10
CA ARG A 28 0.64 6.14 11.54
C ARG A 28 1.85 5.62 12.31
N THR A 29 2.40 4.46 11.92
CA THR A 29 3.62 3.92 12.54
C THR A 29 4.82 4.86 12.35
N LEU A 30 5.01 5.46 11.17
CA LEU A 30 6.06 6.45 10.93
C LEU A 30 5.92 7.69 11.82
N ILE A 31 4.70 8.17 12.03
CA ILE A 31 4.42 9.33 12.88
C ILE A 31 4.64 8.99 14.34
N GLU A 32 3.91 7.99 14.85
CA GLU A 32 3.83 7.69 16.29
C GLU A 32 5.11 7.06 16.85
N ARG A 33 5.77 6.19 16.08
CA ARG A 33 6.95 5.44 16.57
C ARG A 33 8.27 6.05 16.17
N TYR A 34 8.31 6.74 15.03
CA TYR A 34 9.55 7.27 14.47
C TYR A 34 9.57 8.80 14.41
N GLY A 35 8.51 9.48 14.88
CA GLY A 35 8.48 10.95 15.02
C GLY A 35 8.49 11.70 13.69
N VAL A 36 8.13 11.05 12.58
CA VAL A 36 8.03 11.74 11.28
C VAL A 36 6.84 12.69 11.33
N SER A 37 7.05 13.98 11.00
CA SER A 37 5.95 14.95 10.93
C SER A 37 4.83 14.46 10.03
N ALA A 38 3.58 14.53 10.51
CA ALA A 38 2.40 14.07 9.81
C ALA A 38 2.20 14.75 8.45
N GLU A 39 2.62 16.01 8.33
CA GLU A 39 2.55 16.80 7.09
C GLU A 39 3.49 16.26 5.99
N ARG A 40 4.53 15.52 6.37
CA ARG A 40 5.51 14.95 5.43
C ARG A 40 5.12 13.57 4.91
N VAL A 41 4.03 12.99 5.42
CA VAL A 41 3.64 11.62 5.12
C VAL A 41 2.18 11.56 4.68
N GLU A 42 1.98 11.45 3.38
CA GLU A 42 0.70 11.10 2.77
C GLU A 42 0.58 9.58 2.59
N ALA A 43 -0.63 9.02 2.75
CA ALA A 43 -0.94 7.62 2.47
C ALA A 43 -1.97 7.51 1.33
N ARG A 44 -1.78 6.56 0.41
CA ARG A 44 -2.71 6.26 -0.68
C ARG A 44 -2.84 4.76 -0.89
N GLY A 45 -4.05 4.31 -1.19
CA GLY A 45 -4.33 2.95 -1.63
C GLY A 45 -4.52 2.87 -3.13
N PHE A 46 -3.93 1.86 -3.77
CA PHE A 46 -4.08 1.60 -5.21
C PHE A 46 -4.82 0.30 -5.52
N GLY A 47 -5.17 -0.49 -4.50
CA GLY A 47 -5.71 -1.83 -4.67
C GLY A 47 -4.80 -2.67 -5.56
N GLU A 48 -5.41 -3.35 -6.53
CA GLU A 48 -4.73 -4.22 -7.50
C GLU A 48 -4.29 -3.50 -8.79
N SER A 49 -4.55 -2.20 -8.92
CA SER A 49 -4.41 -1.46 -10.19
C SER A 49 -2.97 -1.27 -10.68
N LEU A 50 -1.98 -1.45 -9.79
CA LEU A 50 -0.55 -1.29 -10.10
C LEU A 50 0.24 -2.57 -9.75
N PRO A 51 0.03 -3.69 -10.49
CA PRO A 51 0.73 -4.94 -10.25
C PRO A 51 2.21 -4.82 -10.62
N GLN A 52 3.07 -5.43 -9.81
CA GLN A 52 4.51 -5.55 -10.06
C GLN A 52 4.89 -6.96 -10.53
N ALA A 53 3.98 -7.92 -10.40
CA ALA A 53 4.15 -9.29 -10.85
C ALA A 53 2.80 -9.90 -11.31
N ASP A 54 2.87 -11.07 -11.95
CA ASP A 54 1.69 -11.76 -12.47
C ASP A 54 0.76 -12.28 -11.35
N ASN A 55 -0.47 -11.77 -11.30
CA ASN A 55 -1.49 -12.20 -10.34
C ASN A 55 -2.00 -13.63 -10.55
N SER A 56 -1.73 -14.25 -11.71
CA SER A 56 -2.10 -15.64 -11.95
C SER A 56 -1.34 -16.61 -11.04
N THR A 57 -0.11 -16.25 -10.64
CA THR A 57 0.78 -17.08 -9.81
C THR A 57 0.68 -16.73 -8.33
N PRO A 58 0.75 -17.72 -7.40
CA PRO A 58 0.86 -17.45 -5.96
C PRO A 58 2.01 -16.50 -5.60
N GLU A 59 3.16 -16.67 -6.26
CA GLU A 59 4.37 -15.90 -6.04
C GLU A 59 4.18 -14.45 -6.49
N GLY A 60 3.56 -14.23 -7.64
CA GLY A 60 3.27 -12.88 -8.13
C GLY A 60 2.23 -12.16 -7.28
N ARG A 61 1.19 -12.87 -6.81
CA ARG A 61 0.26 -12.31 -5.81
C ARG A 61 0.96 -11.88 -4.53
N GLN A 62 1.87 -12.70 -4.03
CA GLN A 62 2.66 -12.35 -2.84
C GLN A 62 3.50 -11.08 -3.06
N LYS A 63 4.13 -10.93 -4.23
CA LYS A 63 4.86 -9.71 -4.60
C LYS A 63 3.96 -8.49 -4.72
N ASN A 64 2.72 -8.65 -5.20
CA ASN A 64 1.78 -7.56 -5.36
C ASN A 64 1.23 -7.03 -4.02
N ARG A 65 1.05 -7.90 -3.01
CA ARG A 65 0.68 -7.52 -1.64
C ARG A 65 1.82 -6.81 -0.93
N ARG A 66 1.94 -5.50 -1.15
CA ARG A 66 3.06 -4.68 -0.64
C ARG A 66 2.62 -3.30 -0.17
N VAL A 67 3.48 -2.67 0.64
CA VAL A 67 3.43 -1.23 0.93
C VAL A 67 4.76 -0.61 0.52
N LEU A 68 4.72 0.49 -0.23
CA LEU A 68 5.92 1.22 -0.67
C LEU A 68 6.00 2.57 0.02
N VAL A 69 7.21 3.01 0.36
CA VAL A 69 7.49 4.36 0.86
C VAL A 69 8.34 5.09 -0.17
N ARG A 70 7.75 6.10 -0.81
CA ARG A 70 8.41 6.95 -1.81
C ARG A 70 8.74 8.30 -1.20
N LEU A 71 10.02 8.70 -1.29
CA LEU A 71 10.45 10.05 -0.95
C LEU A 71 10.03 10.98 -2.09
N LEU A 72 9.27 12.03 -1.76
CA LEU A 72 8.95 13.11 -2.68
C LEU A 72 10.04 14.18 -2.53
N ARG A 73 10.51 14.71 -3.65
CA ARG A 73 11.47 15.83 -3.69
C ARG A 73 10.74 17.15 -3.69
#